data_AF-A0A920PLV5-F1
#
_entry.id   AF-A0A920PLV5-F1
#
_cell.length_a   1.000
_cell.length_b   1.000
_cell.length_c   1.000
_cell.angle_alpha   90.00
_cell.angle_beta   90.00
_cell.angle_gamma   90.00
#
_symmetry.space_group_name_H-M   'P 1'
#
loop_
_entity.id
_entity.type
_entity.pdbx_description
1 polymer ?
#
loop_
_entity_poly.entity_id
_entity_poly.type
_entity_poly.pdbx_seq_one_letter_code
_entity_poly.pdbx_strand_id
1 'polypeptide(L)'
;MSQLAYEYGSCEPAIDELITRFGDRVSLSDAVRERFGKDESFHPSLPPDAVVTPHSTEEVSEIVSICARHHIPVIPYGTRDRT
;
A
#
# COMPACT_ATOMS: atom_id res chain seq x y z
N MET A 1 -1.90 27.85 -10.27
CA MET A 1 -1.00 26.87 -9.63
C MET A 1 -1.61 25.50 -9.90
N SER A 2 -1.27 24.89 -11.03
CA SER A 2 -1.84 23.62 -11.45
C SER A 2 -1.35 22.52 -10.52
N GLN A 3 -2.28 21.93 -9.77
CA GLN A 3 -2.07 20.69 -9.06
C GLN A 3 -1.58 19.67 -10.09
N LEU A 4 -0.33 19.21 -9.93
CA LEU A 4 0.19 18.06 -10.66
C LEU A 4 -0.64 16.85 -10.20
N ALA A 5 -1.75 16.59 -10.90
CA ALA A 5 -2.35 15.28 -10.87
C ALA A 5 -1.31 14.36 -11.53
N TYR A 6 -0.47 13.72 -10.72
CA TYR A 6 0.31 12.60 -11.21
C TYR A 6 -0.70 11.56 -11.68
N GLU A 7 -0.76 11.33 -13.00
CA GLU A 7 -1.46 10.18 -13.55
C GLU A 7 -0.69 8.94 -13.09
N TYR A 8 -1.09 8.39 -11.94
CA TYR A 8 -0.61 7.10 -11.49
C TYR A 8 -1.14 6.04 -12.46
N GLY A 9 -0.25 5.13 -12.91
CA GLY A 9 -0.64 4.00 -13.75
C GLY A 9 -1.58 3.04 -13.03
N SER A 10 -2.13 2.05 -13.75
CA SER A 10 -2.92 0.97 -13.12
C SER A 10 -2.10 0.30 -12.02
N CYS A 11 -2.67 0.10 -10.84
CA CYS A 11 -2.04 -0.60 -9.73
C CYS A 11 -2.08 -2.13 -9.89
N GLU A 12 -2.87 -2.66 -10.82
CA GLU A 12 -3.03 -4.10 -11.06
C GLU A 12 -1.69 -4.83 -11.28
N PRO A 13 -0.75 -4.35 -12.13
CA PRO A 13 0.51 -5.05 -12.36
C PRO A 13 1.39 -5.09 -11.11
N ALA A 14 1.35 -4.04 -10.28
CA ALA A 14 2.08 -4.01 -9.02
C ALA A 14 1.47 -4.98 -8.01
N ILE A 15 0.15 -5.05 -7.94
CA ILE A 15 -0.58 -5.96 -7.04
C ILE A 15 -0.30 -7.41 -7.44
N ASP A 16 -0.34 -7.75 -8.72
CA ASP A 16 -0.05 -9.11 -9.20
C ASP A 16 1.38 -9.55 -8.87
N GLU A 17 2.35 -8.66 -9.02
CA GLU A 17 3.74 -8.92 -8.65
C GLU A 17 3.88 -9.10 -7.13
N LEU A 18 3.22 -8.26 -6.33
CA LEU A 18 3.19 -8.39 -4.88
C LEU A 18 2.54 -9.70 -4.44
N ILE A 19 1.43 -10.11 -5.05
CA ILE A 19 0.74 -11.39 -4.77
C ILE A 19 1.66 -12.56 -5.12
N THR A 20 2.30 -12.50 -6.29
CA THR A 20 3.26 -13.54 -6.72
C THR A 20 4.40 -13.70 -5.72
N ARG A 21 4.87 -12.59 -5.13
CA ARG A 21 6.02 -12.60 -4.25
C ARG A 21 5.69 -12.90 -2.78
N PHE A 22 4.57 -12.38 -2.28
CA PHE A 22 4.22 -12.37 -0.86
C PHE A 22 2.98 -13.21 -0.51
N GLY A 23 2.20 -13.65 -1.52
CA GLY A 23 1.05 -14.53 -1.37
C GLY A 23 -0.01 -13.98 -0.42
N ASP A 24 -0.42 -14.79 0.56
CA ASP A 24 -1.44 -14.48 1.57
C ASP A 24 -1.12 -13.26 2.44
N ARG A 25 0.10 -12.71 2.35
CA ARG A 25 0.51 -11.49 3.04
C ARG A 25 0.08 -10.21 2.32
N VAL A 26 -0.49 -10.33 1.11
CA VAL A 26 -1.15 -9.23 0.38
C VAL A 26 -2.66 -9.33 0.61
N SER A 27 -3.23 -8.29 1.20
CA SER A 27 -4.66 -8.20 1.45
C SER A 27 -5.31 -7.18 0.52
N LEU A 28 -6.30 -7.67 -0.23
CA LEU A 28 -7.23 -6.85 -1.05
C LEU A 28 -8.61 -6.72 -0.38
N SER A 29 -8.77 -7.21 0.85
CA SER A 29 -10.04 -7.21 1.57
C SER A 29 -10.50 -5.78 1.84
N ASP A 30 -11.76 -5.49 1.55
CA ASP A 30 -12.35 -4.16 1.77
C ASP A 30 -12.25 -3.76 3.25
N ALA A 31 -12.53 -4.67 4.18
CA ALA A 31 -12.43 -4.40 5.62
C ALA A 31 -10.99 -4.05 6.05
N VAL A 32 -9.98 -4.69 5.44
CA VAL A 32 -8.58 -4.36 5.70
C VAL A 32 -8.26 -2.99 5.09
N ARG A 33 -8.53 -2.80 3.79
CA ARG A 33 -8.28 -1.54 3.08
C ARG A 33 -8.96 -0.34 3.76
N GLU A 34 -10.20 -0.47 4.19
CA GLU A 34 -10.94 0.56 4.94
C GLU A 34 -10.25 0.93 6.26
N ARG A 35 -9.75 -0.06 7.01
CA ARG A 35 -9.00 0.18 8.26
C ARG A 35 -7.73 0.98 8.01
N PHE A 36 -7.03 0.72 6.90
CA PHE A 36 -5.80 1.42 6.54
C PHE A 36 -6.03 2.72 5.77
N GLY A 37 -7.25 2.98 5.27
CA GLY A 37 -7.64 4.25 4.63
C GLY A 37 -8.16 5.30 5.60
N LYS A 38 -8.51 4.90 6.82
CA LYS A 38 -9.09 5.78 7.84
C LYS A 38 -7.99 6.43 8.69
N ASP A 39 -7.76 7.71 8.46
CA ASP A 39 -7.01 8.57 9.39
C ASP A 39 -7.96 9.14 10.47
N GLU A 40 -7.44 9.68 11.57
CA GLU A 40 -8.22 10.34 12.64
C GLU A 40 -8.82 11.69 12.20
N SER A 41 -8.65 12.04 10.92
CA SER A 41 -9.10 13.28 10.31
C SER A 41 -10.48 13.15 9.64
N PHE A 42 -11.24 14.24 9.59
CA PHE A 42 -12.61 14.30 9.01
C PHE A 42 -12.62 14.25 7.47
N HIS A 43 -11.53 13.84 6.83
CA HIS A 43 -11.44 13.76 5.37
C HIS A 43 -12.07 12.48 4.82
N PRO A 44 -12.60 12.48 3.59
CA PRO A 44 -13.06 11.26 2.93
C PRO A 44 -11.93 10.22 2.93
N SER A 45 -12.22 9.04 3.47
CA SER A 45 -11.29 7.90 3.44
C SER A 45 -11.04 7.49 1.99
N LEU A 46 -9.79 7.55 1.55
CA LEU A 46 -9.35 6.98 0.29
C LEU A 46 -8.57 5.70 0.64
N PRO A 47 -9.23 4.54 0.65
CA PRO A 47 -8.58 3.29 1.01
C PRO A 47 -7.48 2.93 -0.01
N PRO A 48 -6.37 2.32 0.43
CA PRO A 48 -5.36 1.79 -0.48
C PRO A 48 -5.94 0.67 -1.34
N ASP A 49 -5.32 0.40 -2.48
CA ASP A 49 -5.71 -0.72 -3.36
C ASP A 49 -5.28 -2.08 -2.81
N ALA A 50 -4.17 -2.12 -2.07
CA ALA A 50 -3.67 -3.33 -1.40
C ALA A 50 -2.95 -2.98 -0.10
N VAL A 51 -2.94 -3.92 0.84
CA VAL A 51 -2.16 -3.85 2.08
C VAL A 51 -1.21 -5.04 2.14
N VAL A 52 0.07 -4.80 2.38
CA VAL A 52 1.09 -5.86 2.48
C VAL A 52 1.67 -5.88 3.89
N THR A 53 1.77 -7.08 4.49
CA THR A 53 2.37 -7.26 5.83
C THR A 53 3.78 -7.87 5.71
N PRO A 54 4.86 -7.06 5.70
CA PRO A 54 6.23 -7.55 5.68
C PRO A 54 6.68 -8.06 7.06
N HIS A 55 7.63 -8.99 7.07
CA HIS A 55 8.22 -9.57 8.29
C HIS A 55 9.69 -9.19 8.50
N SER A 56 10.33 -8.54 7.53
CA SER A 56 11.70 -8.02 7.68
C SER A 56 11.91 -6.72 6.91
N THR A 57 13.01 -6.02 7.23
CA THR A 57 13.42 -4.80 6.53
C THR A 57 13.75 -5.06 5.06
N GLU A 58 14.29 -6.25 4.74
CA GLU A 58 14.58 -6.66 3.37
C GLU A 58 13.28 -6.76 2.56
N GLU A 59 12.22 -7.33 3.14
CA GLU A 59 10.91 -7.40 2.50
C GLU A 59 10.29 -6.00 2.31
N VAL A 60 10.45 -5.09 3.27
CA VAL A 60 10.03 -3.69 3.10
C VAL A 60 10.74 -3.05 1.91
N SER A 61 12.06 -3.24 1.79
CA SER A 61 12.85 -2.72 0.66
C SER A 61 12.38 -3.30 -0.67
N GLU A 62 12.07 -4.60 -0.70
CA GLU A 62 11.55 -5.28 -1.89
C GLU A 62 10.17 -4.73 -2.30
N ILE A 63 9.25 -4.55 -1.36
CA ILE A 63 7.92 -3.96 -1.61
C ILE A 63 8.05 -2.55 -2.18
N VAL A 64 8.84 -1.69 -1.55
CA VAL A 64 9.07 -0.31 -2.02
C VAL A 64 9.68 -0.31 -3.42
N SER A 65 10.60 -1.24 -3.69
CA SER A 65 11.22 -1.38 -5.01
C SER A 65 10.23 -1.82 -6.09
N ILE A 66 9.31 -2.76 -5.78
CA ILE A 66 8.24 -3.17 -6.69
C ILE A 66 7.32 -1.97 -6.99
N CYS A 67 6.81 -1.31 -5.95
CA CYS A 67 5.92 -0.16 -6.12
C CYS A 67 6.59 0.99 -6.89
N ALA A 68 7.87 1.26 -6.64
CA ALA A 68 8.63 2.28 -7.36
C ALA A 68 8.75 1.99 -8.87
N ARG A 69 8.99 0.72 -9.26
CA ARG A 69 9.03 0.33 -10.68
C ARG A 69 7.70 0.58 -11.40
N HIS A 70 6.59 0.37 -10.70
CA HIS A 70 5.24 0.57 -11.22
C HIS A 70 4.70 1.99 -10.98
N HIS A 71 5.50 2.89 -10.41
CA HIS A 71 5.10 4.25 -10.06
C HIS A 71 3.87 4.30 -9.12
N ILE A 72 3.76 3.34 -8.20
CA ILE A 72 2.67 3.26 -7.22
C ILE A 72 3.11 3.87 -5.89
N PRO A 73 2.33 4.80 -5.30
CA PRO A 73 2.63 5.37 -4.00
C PRO A 73 2.52 4.32 -2.89
N VAL A 74 3.41 4.42 -1.89
CA VAL A 74 3.40 3.54 -0.71
C VAL A 74 3.12 4.38 0.53
N ILE A 75 2.17 3.95 1.34
CA ILE A 75 1.83 4.58 2.62
C ILE A 75 2.28 3.63 3.74
N PRO A 76 3.36 3.94 4.47
CA PRO A 76 3.79 3.11 5.59
C PRO A 76 2.80 3.25 6.74
N TYR A 77 2.33 2.13 7.26
CA TYR A 77 1.44 2.08 8.42
C TYR A 77 2.13 1.36 9.57
N GLY A 78 2.38 2.07 10.66
CA GLY A 78 2.93 1.51 11.88
C GLY A 78 1.83 1.33 12.93
N THR A 79 1.73 0.16 13.52
CA THR A 79 1.04 0.01 14.81
C THR A 79 1.98 0.56 15.86
N ARG A 80 1.56 1.58 16.62
CA ARG A 80 2.26 1.92 17.87
C ARG A 80 2.00 0.80 18.87
N ASP A 81 2.73 -0.29 18.76
CA ASP A 81 2.81 -1.27 19.84
C ASP A 81 4.28 -1.55 20.14
N ARG A 82 4.70 -1.08 21.32
CA ARG A 82 5.91 -1.54 22.00
C ARG A 82 5.44 -2.53 23.05
N THR A 83 5.11 -3.75 22.65
CA THR A 83 4.88 -4.86 23.58
C THR A 83 5.46 -6.13 23.00
#